data_AF-A0A522HV73-F1
#
_entry.id   AF-A0A522HV73-F1
#
_cell.length_a   1.000
_cell.length_b   1.000
_cell.length_c   1.000
_cell.angle_alpha   90.00
_cell.angle_beta   90.00
_cell.angle_gamma   90.00
#
_symmetry.space_group_name_H-M   'P 1'
#
loop_
_entity.id
_entity.type
_entity.pdbx_description
1 polymer ?
#
loop_
_entity_poly.entity_id
_entity_poly.type
_entity_poly.pdbx_seq_one_letter_code
_entity_poly.pdbx_strand_id
1 'polypeptide(L)'
;MQPAAGIYRHYKGQRYRVLGTARHSETLEPLVVYQALYGEHGLWVRPAAMFCESIELDGKPVARFALEQAQAEPTRSHPHANPTLSPESNP
;
A
#
# COMPACT_ATOMS: atom_id res chain seq x y z
N MET A 1 0.07 -10.60 3.26
CA MET A 1 -0.26 -10.28 1.84
C MET A 1 -0.10 -8.77 1.65
N GLN A 2 0.41 -8.32 0.51
CA GLN A 2 0.70 -6.92 0.24
C GLN A 2 -0.23 -6.44 -0.88
N PRO A 3 -1.24 -5.59 -0.61
CA PRO A 3 -2.19 -5.16 -1.64
C PRO A 3 -1.49 -4.31 -2.69
N ALA A 4 -1.90 -4.46 -3.95
CA ALA A 4 -1.43 -3.63 -5.05
C ALA A 4 -1.81 -2.17 -4.82
N ALA A 5 -1.00 -1.24 -5.33
CA ALA A 5 -1.43 0.15 -5.44
C ALA A 5 -2.61 0.24 -6.43
N GLY A 6 -3.59 1.09 -6.14
CA GLY A 6 -4.81 1.13 -6.94
C GLY A 6 -6.02 1.69 -6.22
N ILE A 7 -7.16 1.64 -6.89
CA ILE A 7 -8.45 2.03 -6.35
C ILE A 7 -9.13 0.81 -5.74
N TYR A 8 -9.55 0.96 -4.49
CA TYR A 8 -10.27 -0.03 -3.71
C TYR A 8 -11.62 0.52 -3.27
N ARG A 9 -12.62 -0.36 -3.23
CA ARG A 9 -13.96 -0.12 -2.69
C ARG A 9 -14.09 -0.78 -1.33
N HIS A 10 -14.39 0.00 -0.31
CA HIS A 10 -14.82 -0.57 0.96
C HIS A 10 -16.23 -1.16 0.83
N TYR A 11 -16.54 -2.24 1.54
CA TYR A 11 -17.86 -2.89 1.48
C TYR A 11 -19.04 -1.93 1.78
N LYS A 12 -18.79 -0.82 2.50
CA LYS A 12 -19.78 0.25 2.75
C LYS A 12 -19.96 1.24 1.58
N GLY A 13 -19.36 0.99 0.42
CA GLY A 13 -19.55 1.79 -0.79
C GLY A 13 -18.52 2.90 -1.03
N GLN A 14 -17.70 3.29 -0.05
CA GLN A 14 -16.71 4.35 -0.24
C GLN A 14 -15.44 3.89 -0.96
N ARG A 15 -14.87 4.81 -1.75
CA ARG A 15 -13.68 4.59 -2.58
C ARG A 15 -12.43 5.12 -1.89
N TYR A 16 -11.35 4.37 -2.05
CA TYR A 16 -10.04 4.69 -1.51
C TYR A 16 -8.95 4.40 -2.54
N ARG A 17 -7.86 5.18 -2.51
CA ARG A 17 -6.65 4.92 -3.28
C ARG A 17 -5.58 4.35 -2.37
N VAL A 18 -5.18 3.10 -2.60
CA VAL A 18 -3.99 2.50 -1.97
C VAL A 18 -2.76 3.07 -2.68
N LEU A 19 -1.89 3.70 -1.90
CA LEU A 19 -0.61 4.24 -2.37
C LEU A 19 0.49 3.17 -2.35
N GLY A 20 0.39 2.23 -1.41
CA GLY A 20 1.28 1.11 -1.25
C GLY A 20 1.28 0.59 0.19
N THR A 21 2.31 -0.17 0.54
CA THR A 21 2.51 -0.67 1.90
C THR A 21 3.79 -0.17 2.52
N ALA A 22 3.71 0.14 3.81
CA ALA A 22 4.82 0.49 4.67
C ALA A 22 5.05 -0.60 5.73
N ARG A 23 6.13 -0.47 6.51
CA ARG A 23 6.37 -1.28 7.71
C ARG A 23 6.24 -0.39 8.93
N HIS A 24 5.55 -0.89 9.96
CA HIS A 24 5.53 -0.25 11.26
C HIS A 24 6.95 -0.27 11.86
N SER A 25 7.48 0.87 12.32
CA SER A 25 8.89 0.97 12.74
C SER A 25 9.23 0.05 13.91
N GLU A 26 8.32 -0.04 14.88
CA GLU A 26 8.56 -0.77 16.12
C GLU A 26 8.35 -2.28 15.97
N THR A 27 7.37 -2.70 15.16
CA THR A 27 6.95 -4.10 15.08
C THR A 27 7.29 -4.76 13.75
N LEU A 28 7.73 -3.98 12.76
CA LEU A 28 7.96 -4.39 11.37
C LEU A 28 6.74 -4.97 10.66
N GLU A 29 5.55 -4.84 11.26
CA GLU A 29 4.30 -5.33 10.70
C GLU A 29 3.92 -4.53 9.45
N PRO A 30 3.39 -5.19 8.41
CA PRO A 30 2.98 -4.53 7.18
C PRO A 30 1.74 -3.67 7.42
N LEU A 31 1.83 -2.40 7.01
CA LEU A 31 0.74 -1.43 7.02
C LEU A 31 0.38 -1.05 5.58
N VAL A 32 -0.90 -0.82 5.31
CA VAL A 32 -1.40 -0.27 4.05
C VAL A 32 -1.58 1.23 4.23
N VAL A 33 -0.98 2.01 3.33
CA VAL A 33 -1.13 3.47 3.26
C VAL A 33 -2.12 3.79 2.15
N TYR A 34 -3.21 4.46 2.48
CA TYR A 34 -4.29 4.72 1.54
C TYR A 34 -5.01 6.04 1.82
N GLN A 35 -5.59 6.62 0.78
CA GLN A 35 -6.28 7.91 0.82
C GLN A 35 -7.77 7.74 0.55
N ALA A 36 -8.62 8.43 1.31
CA ALA A 36 -10.04 8.54 0.97
C ALA A 36 -10.23 9.33 -0.34
N LEU A 37 -11.14 8.89 -1.20
CA LEU A 37 -11.52 9.62 -2.43
C LEU A 37 -12.86 10.35 -2.26
N TYR A 38 -13.12 10.82 -1.05
CA TYR A 38 -14.32 11.54 -0.65
C TYR A 38 -13.99 12.49 0.52
N GLY A 39 -14.87 13.47 0.75
CA GLY A 39 -14.68 14.49 1.79
C GLY A 39 -13.34 15.22 1.61
N GLU A 40 -12.62 15.40 2.72
CA GLU A 40 -11.31 16.08 2.76
C GLU A 40 -10.13 15.22 2.23
N HIS A 41 -10.40 14.06 1.62
CA HIS A 41 -9.38 13.19 1.04
C HIS A 41 -8.25 12.80 2.03
N GLY A 42 -8.62 12.51 3.27
CA GLY A 42 -7.68 12.17 4.34
C GLY A 42 -6.83 10.93 4.06
N LEU A 43 -5.60 10.93 4.60
CA LEU A 43 -4.64 9.84 4.50
C LEU A 43 -4.71 8.94 5.74
N TRP A 44 -4.74 7.63 5.53
CA TRP A 44 -4.93 6.62 6.56
C TRP A 44 -3.87 5.52 6.47
N VAL A 45 -3.60 4.91 7.62
CA VAL A 45 -2.77 3.71 7.73
C VAL A 45 -3.55 2.62 8.48
N ARG A 46 -3.42 1.37 8.04
CA ARG A 46 -4.07 0.21 8.68
C ARG A 46 -3.20 -1.04 8.53
N PRO A 47 -3.19 -1.97 9.51
CA PRO A 47 -2.56 -3.27 9.33
C PRO A 47 -3.01 -3.99 8.07
N ALA A 48 -2.06 -4.50 7.28
CA ALA A 48 -2.36 -5.14 6.01
C ALA A 48 -3.23 -6.39 6.16
N ALA A 49 -3.05 -7.15 7.26
CA ALA A 49 -3.91 -8.28 7.57
C ALA A 49 -5.39 -7.87 7.69
N MET A 50 -5.67 -6.77 8.40
CA MET A 50 -7.04 -6.27 8.55
C MET A 50 -7.59 -5.61 7.29
N PHE A 51 -6.72 -5.08 6.43
CA PHE A 51 -7.13 -4.47 5.15
C PHE A 51 -7.54 -5.57 4.15
N CYS A 52 -6.76 -6.64 4.06
CA CYS A 52 -6.99 -7.78 3.17
C CYS A 52 -8.03 -8.78 3.71
N GLU A 53 -8.63 -8.51 4.87
CA GLU A 53 -9.59 -9.39 5.51
C GLU A 53 -10.92 -9.44 4.73
N SER A 54 -11.60 -10.59 4.80
CA SER A 54 -12.99 -10.74 4.38
C SER A 54 -13.93 -10.57 5.57
N ILE A 55 -15.06 -9.92 5.37
CA ILE A 55 -16.15 -9.79 6.34
C ILE A 55 -17.36 -10.58 5.86
N GLU A 56 -18.22 -10.98 6.79
CA GLU A 56 -19.50 -11.61 6.47
C GLU A 56 -20.56 -10.52 6.28
N LEU A 57 -21.17 -10.48 5.09
CA LEU A 57 -22.27 -9.58 4.75
C LEU A 57 -23.42 -10.43 4.19
N ASP A 58 -24.58 -10.39 4.85
CA ASP A 58 -25.76 -11.16 4.48
C ASP A 58 -25.47 -12.67 4.30
N GLY A 59 -24.66 -13.25 5.19
CA GLY A 59 -24.26 -14.66 5.17
C GLY A 59 -23.26 -15.01 4.06
N LYS A 60 -22.66 -14.01 3.39
CA LYS A 60 -21.66 -14.23 2.33
C LYS A 60 -20.33 -13.57 2.69
N PRO A 61 -19.19 -14.24 2.48
CA PRO A 61 -17.89 -13.64 2.66
C PRO A 61 -17.62 -12.63 1.54
N VAL A 62 -17.33 -11.38 1.91
CA VAL A 62 -16.96 -10.29 1.00
C VAL A 62 -15.66 -9.65 1.45
N ALA A 63 -14.80 -9.24 0.51
CA ALA A 63 -13.59 -8.52 0.85
C ALA A 63 -13.94 -7.20 1.56
N ARG A 64 -13.28 -6.90 2.68
CA ARG A 64 -13.46 -5.61 3.38
C ARG A 64 -13.15 -4.44 2.45
N PHE A 65 -12.09 -4.59 1.66
CA PHE A 65 -11.68 -3.71 0.58
C PHE A 65 -11.48 -4.53 -0.70
N ALA A 66 -12.34 -4.33 -1.70
CA ALA A 66 -12.22 -4.97 -3.00
C ALA A 66 -11.43 -4.09 -3.97
N LEU A 67 -10.47 -4.67 -4.70
CA LEU A 67 -9.72 -3.95 -5.75
C LEU A 67 -10.65 -3.67 -6.94
N GLU A 68 -10.83 -2.40 -7.29
CA GLU A 68 -11.57 -1.97 -8.49
C GLU A 68 -10.65 -1.71 -9.68
N GLN A 69 -9.51 -1.05 -9.43
CA GLN A 69 -8.55 -0.68 -10.49
C GLN A 69 -7.13 -0.80 -9.95
N ALA A 70 -6.32 -1.68 -10.53
CA ALA A 70 -4.90 -1.74 -10.23
C ALA A 70 -4.19 -0.55 -10.87
N GLN A 71 -3.31 0.11 -10.12
CA GLN A 71 -2.37 1.04 -10.70
C GLN A 71 -1.16 0.24 -11.17
N ALA A 72 -0.88 0.26 -12.47
CA ALA A 72 0.38 -0.28 -12.97
C ALA A 72 1.52 0.50 -12.29
N GLU A 73 2.43 -0.20 -11.61
CA GLU A 73 3.60 0.47 -11.06
C GLU A 73 4.35 1.11 -12.23
N PRO A 74 4.67 2.42 -12.19
CA PRO A 74 5.71 2.91 -13.06
C PRO A 74 6.97 2.16 -12.61
N THR A 75 7.52 1.32 -13.48
CA THR A 75 8.80 0.65 -13.27
C THR A 75 9.77 1.68 -12.70
N ARG A 76 10.05 1.63 -11.39
CA ARG A 76 11.14 2.42 -10.81
C ARG A 76 12.42 1.77 -11.29
N SER A 77 12.89 2.16 -12.48
CA SER A 77 14.31 2.10 -12.81
C SER A 77 15.02 3.16 -11.97
N HIS A 78 15.24 2.87 -10.69
CA HIS A 78 16.27 3.54 -9.92
C HIS A 78 17.52 2.66 -10.01
N PRO A 79 18.52 2.99 -10.86
CA PRO A 79 19.83 2.41 -10.68
C PRO A 79 20.33 2.90 -9.33
N HIS A 80 20.41 2.00 -8.36
CA HIS A 80 21.17 2.23 -7.15
C HIS A 80 22.64 2.30 -7.60
N ALA A 81 23.08 3.48 -8.06
CA ALA A 81 24.47 3.77 -8.30
C ALA A 81 25.14 3.75 -6.93
N ASN A 82 25.72 2.60 -6.61
CA ASN A 82 26.62 2.46 -5.49
C ASN A 82 27.87 3.31 -5.85
N PRO A 83 28.22 4.38 -5.13
CA PRO A 83 29.48 5.05 -5.40
C PRO A 83 30.58 4.11 -4.94
N THR A 84 31.20 3.40 -5.89
CA THR A 84 32.46 2.70 -5.67
C THR A 84 33.46 3.73 -5.16
N LEU A 85 33.81 3.62 -3.88
CA LEU A 85 35.00 4.26 -3.30
C LEU A 85 36.19 3.91 -4.20
N SER A 86 36.70 4.91 -4.92
CA SER A 86 38.02 4.83 -5.55
C SER A 86 39.06 4.86 -4.43
N PRO A 87 40.07 3.98 -4.42
CA PRO A 87 41.14 4.11 -3.45
C PRO A 87 41.98 5.34 -3.81
N GLU A 88 42.04 6.32 -2.89
CA GLU A 88 43.01 7.41 -2.95
C GLU A 88 44.41 6.82 -3.10
N SER A 89 45.06 7.15 -4.20
CA SER A 89 46.50 6.94 -4.37
C SER A 89 47.21 8.16 -3.78
N ASN A 90 47.87 7.93 -2.66
CA ASN A 90 48.74 8.86 -1.95
C ASN A 90 49.97 9.25 -2.80
N PRO A 91 50.38 10.53 -2.86
CA PRO A 91 51.78 10.90 -3.06
C PRO A 91 52.57 10.92 -1.73
#